data_AF-A0A6N9PUS7-F1
#
_entry.id   AF-A0A6N9PUS7-F1
#
_cell.length_a   1.000
_cell.length_b   1.000
_cell.length_c   1.000
_cell.angle_alpha   90.00
_cell.angle_beta   90.00
_cell.angle_gamma   90.00
#
_symmetry.space_group_name_H-M   'P 1'
#
loop_
_entity.id
_entity.type
_entity.pdbx_description
1 polymer ?
#
loop_
_entity_poly.entity_id
_entity_poly.type
_entity_poly.pdbx_seq_one_letter_code
_entity_poly.pdbx_strand_id
1 'polypeptide(L)'
;MGTIGRVRLFALQNLMKKRCPMKNRLECQVSSCQHYEGGLCSLPGIQVDGPGAKVCDQTCCSSYRERGRGGASASVSGSASTESSITCHAQNCAYNSNCKCGAECVCVGCCCDDVCSKSGTECCTFTCR
;
A
#
# COMPACT_ATOMS: atom_id res chain seq x y z
N MET A 1 61.11 0.62 -0.22
CA MET A 1 60.45 0.92 1.07
C MET A 1 59.03 1.38 0.77
N GLY A 2 58.01 0.76 1.38
CA GLY A 2 56.60 1.21 1.40
C GLY A 2 55.76 0.84 0.17
N THR A 3 55.33 -0.40 -0.09
CA THR A 3 54.24 -1.17 0.53
C THR A 3 52.86 -0.48 0.60
N ILE A 4 51.86 -1.18 0.03
CA ILE A 4 50.46 -1.29 0.45
C ILE A 4 49.47 -0.19 0.00
N GLY A 5 48.40 -0.63 -0.68
CA GLY A 5 47.06 -0.20 -0.26
C GLY A 5 46.19 0.58 -1.24
N ARG A 6 46.19 0.28 -2.54
CA ARG A 6 45.06 0.71 -3.42
C ARG A 6 44.04 -0.39 -3.73
N VAL A 7 44.12 -1.52 -3.00
CA VAL A 7 43.06 -2.53 -2.98
C VAL A 7 42.18 -2.25 -1.78
N ARG A 8 41.20 -1.32 -1.90
CA ARG A 8 39.96 -1.33 -1.08
C ARG A 8 38.94 -0.24 -1.36
N LEU A 9 39.04 0.57 -2.42
CA LEU A 9 37.97 1.56 -2.68
C LEU A 9 36.80 1.05 -3.56
N PHE A 10 36.89 -0.16 -4.12
CA PHE A 10 35.78 -0.76 -4.88
C PHE A 10 34.81 -1.61 -4.04
N ALA A 11 34.98 -1.70 -2.72
CA ALA A 11 34.13 -2.51 -1.85
C ALA A 11 33.04 -1.73 -1.09
N LEU A 12 32.88 -0.42 -1.35
CA LEU A 12 31.83 0.41 -0.73
C LEU A 12 30.77 0.91 -1.72
N GLN A 13 30.70 0.37 -2.94
CA GLN A 13 29.57 0.61 -3.86
C GLN A 13 28.37 -0.32 -3.58
N ASN A 14 28.38 -1.07 -2.47
CA ASN A 14 27.41 -2.12 -2.12
C ASN A 14 26.46 -1.80 -0.95
N LEU A 15 26.46 -0.58 -0.40
CA LEU A 15 25.60 -0.23 0.77
C LEU A 15 24.48 0.79 0.50
N MET A 16 24.23 1.17 -0.76
CA MET A 16 23.11 2.05 -1.15
C MET A 16 22.22 1.43 -2.25
N LYS A 17 22.49 0.19 -2.66
CA LYS A 17 21.66 -0.63 -3.59
C LYS A 17 20.75 -1.64 -2.85
N LYS A 18 20.41 -1.34 -1.59
CA LYS A 18 19.50 -2.16 -0.76
C LYS A 18 18.21 -1.45 -0.37
N ARG A 19 17.83 -0.37 -1.06
CA ARG A 19 16.41 -0.02 -1.11
C ARG A 19 15.84 -0.70 -2.33
N CYS A 20 15.33 -1.91 -2.15
CA CYS A 20 14.34 -2.43 -3.08
C CYS A 20 13.30 -1.31 -3.24
N PRO A 21 13.02 -0.82 -4.45
CA PRO A 21 11.88 0.08 -4.63
C PRO A 21 10.68 -0.69 -4.10
N MET A 22 10.14 -0.25 -2.96
CA MET A 22 8.94 -0.83 -2.35
C MET A 22 7.82 -0.56 -3.35
N LYS A 23 7.54 -1.52 -4.24
CA LYS A 23 6.47 -1.40 -5.22
C LYS A 23 5.14 -1.64 -4.50
N ASN A 24 4.12 -0.85 -4.84
CA ASN A 24 2.80 -0.89 -4.18
C ASN A 24 2.88 -0.66 -2.67
N ARG A 25 3.60 0.36 -2.19
CA ARG A 25 3.54 0.71 -0.77
C ARG A 25 2.10 1.06 -0.38
N LEU A 26 1.56 0.35 0.62
CA LEU A 26 0.19 0.54 1.10
C LEU A 26 0.13 1.51 2.28
N GLU A 27 -0.29 2.73 2.01
CA GLU A 27 -0.58 3.74 3.03
C GLU A 27 -2.06 3.66 3.41
N CYS A 28 -2.37 3.79 4.69
CA CYS A 28 -3.73 3.78 5.20
C CYS A 28 -3.88 4.93 6.17
N GLN A 29 -4.83 5.83 5.90
CA GLN A 29 -5.17 6.96 6.77
C GLN A 29 -6.41 6.66 7.64
N VAL A 30 -7.10 5.55 7.37
CA VAL A 30 -8.31 5.15 8.08
C VAL A 30 -7.94 4.54 9.43
N SER A 31 -7.95 5.36 10.48
CA SER A 31 -7.59 4.93 11.84
C SER A 31 -8.51 3.84 12.41
N SER A 32 -9.76 3.79 11.93
CA SER A 32 -10.74 2.74 12.24
C SER A 32 -10.47 1.43 11.50
N CYS A 33 -9.49 1.36 10.59
CA CYS A 33 -9.13 0.12 9.91
C CYS A 33 -8.43 -0.83 10.88
N GLN A 34 -8.86 -2.09 10.92
CA GLN A 34 -8.23 -3.14 11.72
C GLN A 34 -6.74 -3.30 11.37
N HIS A 35 -6.39 -3.11 10.10
CA HIS A 35 -5.04 -3.27 9.56
C HIS A 35 -4.20 -1.98 9.57
N TYR A 36 -4.73 -0.89 10.12
CA TYR A 36 -3.99 0.36 10.25
C TYR A 36 -2.86 0.23 11.28
N GLU A 37 -1.65 0.49 10.83
CA GLU A 37 -0.44 0.51 11.66
C GLU A 37 0.37 1.76 11.32
N GLY A 38 0.23 2.81 12.13
CA GLY A 38 1.08 4.00 12.06
C GLY A 38 1.10 4.72 10.70
N GLY A 39 -0.01 4.72 9.94
CA GLY A 39 -0.09 5.32 8.61
C GLY A 39 0.08 4.33 7.45
N LEU A 40 0.34 3.05 7.74
CA LEU A 40 0.48 1.98 6.77
C LEU A 40 -0.63 0.93 6.96
N CYS A 41 -0.91 0.19 5.88
CA CYS A 41 -1.73 -1.01 5.97
C CYS A 41 -0.82 -2.23 6.14
N SER A 42 -0.95 -2.97 7.24
CA SER A 42 -0.13 -4.19 7.47
C SER A 42 -0.58 -5.39 6.61
N LEU A 43 -1.52 -5.21 5.67
CA LEU A 43 -1.93 -6.28 4.75
C LEU A 43 -0.88 -6.49 3.65
N PRO A 44 -0.60 -7.75 3.26
CA PRO A 44 0.29 -8.05 2.13
C PRO A 44 -0.32 -7.68 0.77
N GLY A 45 -1.60 -7.31 0.75
CA GLY A 45 -2.33 -6.91 -0.45
C GLY A 45 -3.75 -6.47 -0.12
N ILE A 46 -4.31 -5.59 -0.94
CA ILE A 46 -5.68 -5.11 -0.79
C ILE A 46 -6.42 -5.17 -2.13
N GLN A 47 -7.74 -5.08 -2.06
CA GLN A 47 -8.60 -4.90 -3.21
C GLN A 47 -9.25 -3.51 -3.17
N VAL A 48 -9.12 -2.76 -4.26
CA VAL A 48 -9.83 -1.50 -4.51
C VAL A 48 -10.95 -1.77 -5.50
N ASP A 49 -12.18 -1.61 -5.04
CA ASP A 49 -13.40 -1.67 -5.84
C ASP A 49 -13.80 -0.29 -6.36
N GLY A 50 -14.51 -0.26 -7.49
CA GLY A 50 -14.96 0.98 -8.14
C GLY A 50 -15.07 0.86 -9.66
N PRO A 51 -15.75 -0.16 -10.22
CA PRO A 51 -15.72 -0.45 -11.66
C PRO A 51 -16.12 0.74 -12.55
N GLY A 52 -17.04 1.59 -12.08
CA GLY A 52 -17.45 2.82 -12.77
C GLY A 52 -16.88 4.11 -12.18
N ALA A 53 -15.87 4.02 -11.30
CA ALA A 53 -15.34 5.19 -10.60
C ALA A 53 -14.70 6.18 -11.58
N LYS A 54 -15.09 7.45 -11.45
CA LYS A 54 -14.49 8.59 -12.16
C LYS A 54 -13.70 9.52 -11.24
N VAL A 55 -13.90 9.37 -9.92
CA VAL A 55 -13.26 10.14 -8.85
C VAL A 55 -12.92 9.19 -7.71
N CYS A 56 -12.01 9.59 -6.81
CA CYS A 56 -11.52 8.76 -5.70
C CYS A 56 -12.64 8.32 -4.75
N ASP A 57 -13.59 9.20 -4.43
CA ASP A 57 -14.74 8.90 -3.55
C ASP A 57 -15.64 7.77 -4.08
N GLN A 58 -15.62 7.50 -5.40
CA GLN A 58 -16.36 6.39 -6.01
C GLN A 58 -15.59 5.06 -5.97
N THR A 59 -14.42 5.04 -5.33
CA THR A 59 -13.65 3.83 -5.07
C THR A 59 -13.79 3.43 -3.61
N CYS A 60 -13.62 2.15 -3.29
CA CYS A 60 -13.57 1.68 -1.91
C CYS A 60 -12.57 0.55 -1.73
N CYS A 61 -11.95 0.48 -0.55
CA CYS A 61 -11.10 -0.63 -0.17
C CYS A 61 -11.97 -1.82 0.26
N SER A 62 -12.14 -2.80 -0.62
CA SER A 62 -12.88 -4.04 -0.35
C SER A 62 -12.25 -4.88 0.77
N SER A 63 -10.93 -4.73 0.97
CA SER A 63 -10.19 -5.37 2.06
C SER A 63 -10.32 -4.64 3.40
N TYR A 64 -11.04 -3.51 3.46
CA TYR A 64 -11.29 -2.80 4.70
C TYR A 64 -12.03 -3.68 5.70
N ARG A 65 -11.55 -3.68 6.93
CA ARG A 65 -12.24 -4.24 8.09
C ARG A 65 -12.23 -3.20 9.19
N GLU A 66 -13.38 -2.98 9.79
CA GLU A 66 -13.49 -2.11 10.96
C GLU A 66 -12.74 -2.73 12.15
N ARG A 67 -11.98 -1.90 12.85
CA ARG A 67 -11.35 -2.21 14.13
C ARG A 67 -12.44 -2.28 15.18
N GLY A 68 -13.01 -3.47 15.38
CA GLY A 68 -14.03 -3.69 16.41
C GLY A 68 -13.52 -3.31 17.81
N ARG A 69 -14.40 -2.77 18.67
CA ARG A 69 -14.12 -2.34 20.05
C ARG A 69 -13.68 -3.47 21.03
N GLY A 70 -13.37 -4.67 20.53
CA GLY A 70 -12.95 -5.81 21.36
C GLY A 70 -12.49 -7.05 20.58
N GLY A 71 -12.17 -6.93 19.28
CA GLY A 71 -11.83 -8.08 18.44
C GLY A 71 -10.33 -8.19 18.21
N ALA A 72 -9.75 -9.31 18.66
CA ALA A 72 -8.33 -9.66 18.56
C ALA A 72 -7.69 -9.19 17.24
N SER A 73 -6.54 -8.52 17.37
CA SER A 73 -5.59 -8.32 16.29
C SER A 73 -5.24 -9.70 15.73
N ALA A 74 -5.88 -10.09 14.62
CA ALA A 74 -5.32 -11.14 13.79
C ALA A 74 -4.03 -10.54 13.23
N SER A 75 -2.95 -10.71 13.97
CA SER A 75 -1.59 -10.51 13.50
C SER A 75 -1.45 -11.46 12.32
N VAL A 76 -1.76 -10.95 11.13
CA VAL A 76 -1.41 -11.61 9.89
C VAL A 76 0.12 -11.61 9.90
N SER A 77 0.69 -12.72 10.35
CA SER A 77 2.11 -13.02 10.22
C SER A 77 2.36 -13.34 8.73
N GLY A 78 2.09 -12.36 7.87
CA GLY A 78 2.54 -12.35 6.50
C GLY A 78 3.85 -11.62 6.52
N SER A 79 4.95 -12.34 6.32
CA SER A 79 6.27 -11.76 6.01
C SER A 79 6.05 -10.53 5.12
N ALA A 80 6.46 -9.35 5.59
CA ALA A 80 6.30 -8.09 4.87
C ALA A 80 6.93 -8.24 3.49
N SER A 81 6.11 -8.64 2.52
CA SER A 81 6.56 -8.84 1.18
C SER A 81 6.91 -7.45 0.67
N THR A 82 8.12 -7.31 0.16
CA THR A 82 8.69 -6.09 -0.45
C THR A 82 7.76 -5.46 -1.51
N GLU A 83 6.74 -6.21 -1.95
CA GLU A 83 5.74 -5.84 -2.93
C GLU A 83 4.34 -6.19 -2.40
N SER A 84 3.46 -5.19 -2.23
CA SER A 84 2.06 -5.45 -1.88
C SER A 84 1.23 -5.76 -3.13
N SER A 85 0.40 -6.79 -3.06
CA SER A 85 -0.48 -7.16 -4.18
C SER A 85 -1.76 -6.35 -4.15
N ILE A 86 -1.89 -5.36 -5.03
CA ILE A 86 -3.07 -4.50 -5.09
C ILE A 86 -3.95 -4.88 -6.27
N THR A 87 -5.10 -5.46 -5.98
CA THR A 87 -6.12 -5.78 -6.98
C THR A 87 -6.99 -4.55 -7.19
N CYS A 88 -6.98 -3.98 -8.39
CA CYS A 88 -7.74 -2.76 -8.72
C CYS A 88 -8.90 -3.10 -9.67
N HIS A 89 -10.13 -3.16 -9.15
CA HIS A 89 -11.35 -3.30 -9.95
C HIS A 89 -11.86 -1.97 -10.50
N ALA A 90 -11.22 -0.85 -10.15
CA ALA A 90 -11.53 0.42 -10.78
C ALA A 90 -11.08 0.41 -12.23
N GLN A 91 -12.02 0.14 -13.15
CA GLN A 91 -11.71 -0.03 -14.56
C GLN A 91 -11.05 1.25 -15.09
N ASN A 92 -11.60 2.41 -14.75
CA ASN A 92 -11.09 3.70 -15.23
C ASN A 92 -9.90 4.25 -14.44
N CYS A 93 -9.19 3.44 -13.66
CA CYS A 93 -7.97 3.86 -12.96
C CYS A 93 -6.77 3.85 -13.93
N ALA A 94 -5.99 4.93 -13.95
CA ALA A 94 -4.78 5.09 -14.75
C ALA A 94 -3.66 4.11 -14.39
N TYR A 95 -3.64 3.64 -13.14
CA TYR A 95 -2.66 2.68 -12.65
C TYR A 95 -3.12 1.23 -12.78
N ASN A 96 -4.36 0.99 -13.21
CA ASN A 96 -4.90 -0.36 -13.33
C ASN A 96 -4.46 -1.01 -14.64
N SER A 97 -3.67 -2.08 -14.54
CA SER A 97 -3.28 -2.94 -15.65
C SER A 97 -3.80 -4.34 -15.40
N ASN A 98 -4.87 -4.73 -16.10
CA ASN A 98 -5.50 -6.05 -16.00
C ASN A 98 -5.85 -6.46 -14.55
N CYS A 99 -6.57 -5.58 -13.84
CA CYS A 99 -6.95 -5.70 -12.43
C CYS A 99 -5.78 -5.64 -11.43
N LYS A 100 -4.56 -5.29 -11.87
CA LYS A 100 -3.40 -5.08 -10.99
C LYS A 100 -3.03 -3.61 -10.96
N CYS A 101 -2.94 -3.04 -9.76
CA CYS A 101 -2.44 -1.68 -9.60
C CYS A 101 -0.92 -1.66 -9.78
N GLY A 102 -0.44 -0.85 -10.72
CA GLY A 102 0.98 -0.58 -10.96
C GLY A 102 1.50 0.69 -10.27
N ALA A 103 0.72 1.29 -9.36
CA ALA A 103 1.15 2.47 -8.63
C ALA A 103 2.33 2.14 -7.69
N GLU A 104 3.27 3.07 -7.54
CA GLU A 104 4.38 2.87 -6.60
C GLU A 104 3.88 2.92 -5.14
N CYS A 105 2.91 3.79 -4.88
CA CYS A 105 2.30 4.01 -3.57
C CYS A 105 0.79 4.06 -3.74
N VAL A 106 0.04 3.33 -2.93
CA VAL A 106 -1.42 3.37 -2.88
C VAL A 106 -1.85 3.79 -1.50
N CYS A 107 -2.63 4.86 -1.43
CA CYS A 107 -3.15 5.42 -0.20
C CYS A 107 -4.65 5.16 -0.10
N VAL A 108 -5.06 4.52 0.99
CA VAL A 108 -6.47 4.33 1.37
C VAL A 108 -6.83 5.35 2.43
N GLY A 109 -7.73 6.27 2.07
CA GLY A 109 -8.31 7.27 2.95
C GLY A 109 -9.79 7.02 3.20
N CYS A 110 -10.45 8.06 3.68
CA CYS A 110 -11.88 8.08 3.92
C CYS A 110 -12.45 9.48 3.73
N CYS A 111 -13.69 9.55 3.25
CA CYS A 111 -14.39 10.81 3.01
C CYS A 111 -15.09 11.35 4.28
N CYS A 112 -15.09 10.58 5.36
CA CYS A 112 -15.73 10.89 6.64
C CYS A 112 -14.83 10.58 7.85
N ASP A 113 -15.11 11.21 8.99
CA ASP A 113 -14.35 11.07 10.24
C ASP A 113 -14.49 9.65 10.84
N ASP A 114 -15.69 9.08 10.76
CA ASP A 114 -16.01 7.74 11.23
C ASP A 114 -16.36 6.80 10.08
N VAL A 115 -15.42 5.92 9.74
CA VAL A 115 -15.64 4.84 8.77
C VAL A 115 -16.25 3.62 9.47
N CYS A 116 -17.55 3.43 9.33
CA CYS A 116 -18.25 2.25 9.85
C CYS A 116 -18.38 1.12 8.82
N SER A 117 -17.88 1.28 7.60
CA SER A 117 -18.02 0.31 6.51
C SER A 117 -17.03 0.57 5.38
N LYS A 118 -16.75 -0.45 4.55
CA LYS A 118 -15.84 -0.33 3.39
C LYS A 118 -16.21 0.81 2.45
N SER A 119 -17.50 1.13 2.30
CA SER A 119 -17.98 2.22 1.45
C SER A 119 -17.55 3.62 1.90
N GLY A 120 -17.15 3.78 3.17
CA GLY A 120 -16.59 5.05 3.66
C GLY A 120 -15.07 5.16 3.42
N THR A 121 -14.44 4.14 2.84
CA THR A 121 -13.04 4.20 2.42
C THR A 121 -12.94 4.58 0.96
N GLU A 122 -11.85 5.25 0.61
CA GLU A 122 -11.55 5.65 -0.77
C GLU A 122 -10.06 5.42 -1.08
N CYS A 123 -9.75 5.18 -2.34
CA CYS A 123 -8.38 5.14 -2.83
C CYS A 123 -7.95 6.55 -3.25
N CYS A 124 -7.21 7.26 -2.40
CA CYS A 124 -6.74 8.62 -2.68
C CYS A 124 -5.74 8.67 -3.85
N THR A 125 -5.08 7.55 -4.16
CA THR A 125 -4.19 7.42 -5.33
C THR A 125 -4.98 7.19 -6.63
N PHE A 126 -6.30 6.96 -6.56
CA PHE A 126 -7.11 6.79 -7.76
C PHE A 126 -6.95 8.01 -8.67
N THR A 127 -6.56 7.75 -9.92
CA THR A 127 -6.51 8.74 -10.98
C THR A 127 -7.33 8.20 -12.15
N CYS A 128 -8.29 8.98 -12.61
CA CYS A 128 -9.11 8.64 -13.76
C CYS A 128 -8.29 8.68 -15.05
N ARG A 129 -8.44 7.70 -15.94
CA ARG A 129 -7.81 7.67 -17.27
C ARG A 129 -8.76 8.10 -18.38
#